data_AF-A0A0A1XHZ9-F1
#
_entry.id   AF-A0A0A1XHZ9-F1
#
_cell.length_a   1.000
_cell.length_b   1.000
_cell.length_c   1.000
_cell.angle_alpha   90.00
_cell.angle_beta   90.00
_cell.angle_gamma   90.00
#
_symmetry.space_group_name_H-M   'P 1'
#
loop_
_entity.id
_entity.type
_entity.pdbx_description
1 polymer ?
#
loop_
_entity_poly.entity_id
_entity_poly.type
_entity_poly.pdbx_seq_one_letter_code
_entity_poly.pdbx_strand_id
1 'polypeptide(L)'
;MQNCTKLFRIVPLIGKNSRAISTTTPLDGKRNFRKFQVPNKRGTRSVKEAQKTLANPPVPIDKRGVRDTGVTIDGRYVEIPERIPELIVPDLTDCKLKPYVSYKAPEVIQSEFTSLDLFNAVYSQKIIEDFKEGKLNDDGSPANPSQNEQLTAEEALIRARKTGSDIF
;
A
#
# COMPACT_ATOMS: atom_id res chain seq x y z
N MET A 1 -47.10 -3.83 -78.68
CA MET A 1 -46.87 -2.37 -78.56
C MET A 1 -47.41 -1.92 -77.21
N GLN A 2 -46.72 -0.96 -76.61
CA GLN A 2 -46.63 -0.72 -75.17
C GLN A 2 -47.91 -0.10 -74.58
N ASN A 3 -48.26 -0.57 -73.38
CA ASN A 3 -49.30 -0.01 -72.52
C ASN A 3 -48.81 1.27 -71.84
N CYS A 4 -49.60 2.33 -71.95
CA CYS A 4 -49.37 3.62 -71.31
C CYS A 4 -50.58 3.94 -70.42
N THR A 5 -50.41 3.93 -69.10
CA THR A 5 -51.38 4.48 -68.12
C THR A 5 -50.66 5.12 -66.92
N LYS A 6 -50.53 6.44 -67.00
CA LYS A 6 -50.76 7.49 -65.98
C LYS A 6 -50.51 7.24 -64.47
N LEU A 7 -49.76 8.22 -63.90
CA LEU A 7 -49.93 8.93 -62.59
C LEU A 7 -49.51 8.18 -61.31
N PHE A 8 -48.83 8.72 -60.29
CA PHE A 8 -48.36 10.05 -59.83
C PHE A 8 -47.14 9.82 -58.90
N ARG A 9 -46.18 10.77 -58.78
CA ARG A 9 -45.76 11.35 -57.46
C ARG A 9 -44.69 12.45 -57.58
N ILE A 10 -45.17 13.68 -57.36
CA ILE A 10 -44.64 14.78 -56.54
C ILE A 10 -43.12 15.08 -56.62
N VAL A 11 -42.81 16.16 -57.31
CA VAL A 11 -41.66 17.10 -57.15
C VAL A 11 -42.33 18.50 -57.07
N PRO A 12 -41.87 19.59 -56.40
CA PRO A 12 -40.50 20.03 -56.08
C PRO A 12 -40.36 20.56 -54.63
N LEU A 13 -39.19 20.97 -54.13
CA LEU A 13 -38.74 22.37 -54.18
C LEU A 13 -37.27 22.48 -53.75
N ILE A 14 -36.44 22.70 -54.75
CA ILE A 14 -35.12 23.32 -54.64
C ILE A 14 -35.33 24.77 -54.21
N GLY A 15 -34.75 25.15 -53.07
CA GLY A 15 -34.88 26.49 -52.51
C GLY A 15 -33.82 26.82 -51.47
N LYS A 16 -32.74 27.44 -51.96
CA LYS A 16 -31.83 28.38 -51.29
C LYS A 16 -30.85 27.85 -50.22
N ASN A 17 -29.57 27.97 -50.62
CA ASN A 17 -28.36 28.01 -49.80
C ASN A 17 -28.51 28.78 -48.49
N SER A 18 -28.01 28.19 -47.41
CA SER A 18 -27.09 28.91 -46.54
C SER A 18 -26.20 27.91 -45.81
N ARG A 19 -24.88 28.03 -46.00
CA ARG A 19 -23.93 27.52 -45.02
C ARG A 19 -24.18 28.32 -43.75
N ALA A 20 -24.85 27.73 -42.76
CA ALA A 20 -24.89 28.32 -41.43
C ALA A 20 -23.56 27.98 -40.75
N ILE A 21 -22.70 28.99 -40.59
CA ILE A 21 -21.63 28.93 -39.60
C ILE A 21 -22.34 29.09 -38.26
N SER A 22 -22.30 28.05 -37.43
CA SER A 22 -22.72 28.17 -36.04
C SER A 22 -21.68 29.01 -35.30
N THR A 23 -21.95 30.29 -35.12
CA THR A 23 -21.21 31.20 -34.23
C THR A 23 -21.75 31.12 -32.80
N THR A 24 -22.24 29.95 -32.37
CA THR A 24 -22.46 29.74 -30.95
C THR A 24 -21.15 30.01 -30.24
N THR A 25 -21.13 31.06 -29.41
CA THR A 25 -20.10 31.34 -28.41
C THR A 25 -19.54 30.03 -27.91
N PRO A 26 -18.22 29.85 -27.70
CA PRO A 26 -17.76 28.68 -26.96
C PRO A 26 -18.59 28.68 -25.69
N LEU A 27 -19.52 27.72 -25.60
CA LEU A 27 -20.24 27.50 -24.37
C LEU A 27 -19.08 27.37 -23.39
N ASP A 28 -19.13 28.10 -22.28
CA ASP A 28 -18.56 27.63 -21.04
C ASP A 28 -19.25 26.29 -20.68
N GLY A 29 -19.23 25.32 -21.59
CA GLY A 29 -19.67 23.97 -21.39
C GLY A 29 -18.71 23.49 -20.35
N LYS A 30 -19.21 23.46 -19.10
CA LYS A 30 -18.52 23.03 -17.87
C LYS A 30 -17.29 22.28 -18.29
N ARG A 31 -16.11 22.95 -18.21
CA ARG A 31 -14.82 22.39 -18.66
C ARG A 31 -14.87 20.93 -18.31
N ASN A 32 -15.05 20.10 -19.33
CA ASN A 32 -15.48 18.73 -19.11
C ASN A 32 -14.19 18.08 -18.61
N PHE A 33 -13.98 18.09 -17.29
CA PHE A 33 -12.87 17.44 -16.61
C PHE A 33 -13.06 15.93 -16.83
N ARG A 34 -12.82 15.51 -18.06
CA ARG A 34 -12.75 14.13 -18.52
C ARG A 34 -11.33 13.68 -18.16
N LYS A 35 -11.19 12.39 -17.88
CA LYS A 35 -9.95 11.76 -17.36
C LYS A 35 -9.74 11.79 -15.84
N PHE A 36 -10.80 11.95 -15.04
CA PHE A 36 -10.71 11.46 -13.66
C PHE A 36 -10.81 9.92 -13.70
N GLN A 37 -9.79 9.25 -13.17
CA GLN A 37 -9.85 7.80 -12.96
C GLN A 37 -10.91 7.55 -11.89
N VAL A 38 -12.02 6.91 -12.26
CA VAL A 38 -13.08 6.52 -11.32
C VAL A 38 -13.20 5.02 -11.31
N PRO A 39 -12.21 4.34 -10.73
CA PRO A 39 -12.24 2.90 -10.69
C PRO A 39 -13.50 2.44 -9.94
N ASN A 40 -14.10 1.37 -10.44
CA ASN A 40 -15.30 0.69 -9.93
C ASN A 40 -16.61 1.50 -9.90
N LYS A 41 -16.61 2.83 -10.08
CA LYS A 41 -17.86 3.63 -10.12
C LYS A 41 -18.45 3.70 -11.54
N ARG A 42 -17.62 3.90 -12.56
CA ARG A 42 -18.03 3.97 -13.98
C ARG A 42 -18.20 2.57 -14.59
N GLY A 43 -18.99 2.48 -15.67
CA GLY A 43 -19.25 1.23 -16.41
C GLY A 43 -20.67 0.70 -16.23
N THR A 44 -21.14 -0.08 -17.21
CA THR A 44 -22.43 -0.77 -17.15
C THR A 44 -22.39 -1.91 -16.12
N ARG A 45 -23.56 -2.38 -15.69
CA ARG A 45 -23.68 -3.53 -14.78
C ARG A 45 -22.99 -4.78 -15.33
N SER A 46 -23.14 -5.06 -16.63
CA SER A 46 -22.49 -6.17 -17.32
C SER A 46 -20.96 -6.12 -17.24
N VAL A 47 -20.37 -4.92 -17.36
CA VAL A 47 -18.90 -4.75 -17.26
C VAL A 47 -18.42 -5.04 -15.84
N LYS A 48 -19.18 -4.60 -14.82
CA LYS A 48 -18.84 -4.85 -13.41
C LYS A 48 -18.99 -6.33 -13.04
N GLU A 49 -20.01 -6.99 -13.56
CA GLU A 49 -20.21 -8.43 -13.39
C GLU A 49 -19.07 -9.23 -14.05
N ALA A 50 -18.71 -8.91 -15.30
CA ALA A 50 -17.60 -9.54 -16.00
C ALA A 50 -16.24 -9.33 -15.29
N GLN A 51 -16.01 -8.15 -14.72
CA GLN A 51 -14.82 -7.85 -13.92
C GLN A 51 -14.73 -8.68 -12.64
N LYS A 52 -15.87 -9.02 -12.04
CA LYS A 52 -15.92 -9.80 -10.79
C LYS A 52 -15.67 -11.29 -11.04
N THR A 53 -16.09 -11.81 -12.19
CA THR A 53 -16.00 -13.24 -12.52
C THR A 53 -14.68 -13.62 -13.20
N LEU A 54 -14.07 -12.70 -13.95
CA LEU A 54 -12.85 -12.97 -14.69
C LEU A 54 -11.64 -12.95 -13.74
N ALA A 55 -10.80 -13.99 -13.78
CA ALA A 55 -9.61 -14.08 -12.94
C ALA A 55 -8.61 -12.93 -13.20
N ASN A 56 -8.47 -12.52 -14.49
CA ASN A 56 -7.63 -11.42 -14.92
C ASN A 56 -8.44 -10.45 -15.79
N PRO A 57 -9.23 -9.54 -15.18
CA PRO A 57 -10.02 -8.60 -15.95
C PRO A 57 -9.14 -7.55 -16.63
N PRO A 58 -9.51 -7.08 -17.84
CA PRO A 58 -8.71 -6.10 -18.59
C PRO A 58 -8.57 -4.76 -17.86
N VAL A 59 -9.48 -4.47 -16.93
CA VAL A 59 -9.36 -3.40 -15.95
C VAL A 59 -9.49 -4.03 -14.56
N PRO A 60 -8.44 -3.98 -13.72
CA PRO A 60 -8.50 -4.55 -12.38
C PRO A 60 -9.50 -3.78 -11.50
N ILE A 61 -10.11 -4.50 -10.56
CA ILE A 61 -10.96 -3.89 -9.53
C ILE A 61 -10.04 -3.17 -8.53
N ASP A 62 -10.20 -1.86 -8.40
CA ASP A 62 -9.44 -1.08 -7.42
C ASP A 62 -9.94 -1.33 -5.99
N LYS A 63 -9.07 -1.89 -5.14
CA LYS A 63 -9.38 -2.18 -3.74
C LYS A 63 -9.19 -0.98 -2.80
N ARG A 64 -8.78 0.19 -3.32
CA ARG A 64 -8.54 1.41 -2.55
C ARG A 64 -7.56 1.21 -1.39
N GLY A 65 -6.50 0.45 -1.64
CA GLY A 65 -5.47 0.15 -0.64
C GLY A 65 -5.80 -0.96 0.36
N VAL A 66 -7.01 -1.56 0.30
CA VAL A 66 -7.35 -2.73 1.11
C VAL A 66 -6.51 -3.92 0.66
N ARG A 67 -5.76 -4.50 1.60
CA ARG A 67 -4.99 -5.74 1.41
C ARG A 67 -5.88 -6.96 1.61
N ASP A 68 -5.66 -8.00 0.83
CA ASP A 68 -6.48 -9.21 0.90
C ASP A 68 -6.09 -10.09 2.11
N THR A 69 -7.10 -10.49 2.89
CA THR A 69 -6.96 -11.41 4.03
C THR A 69 -7.12 -12.88 3.64
N GLY A 70 -7.40 -13.18 2.38
CA GLY A 70 -7.77 -14.51 1.92
C GLY A 70 -7.68 -14.67 0.41
N VAL A 71 -8.18 -15.79 -0.10
CA VAL A 71 -8.17 -16.15 -1.52
C VAL A 71 -9.56 -16.62 -1.92
N THR A 72 -9.99 -16.33 -3.16
CA THR A 72 -11.25 -16.86 -3.69
C THR A 72 -10.99 -18.22 -4.35
N ILE A 73 -11.60 -19.28 -3.84
CA ILE A 73 -11.54 -20.65 -4.39
C ILE A 73 -12.96 -21.04 -4.80
N ASP A 74 -13.16 -21.44 -6.05
CA ASP A 74 -14.47 -21.86 -6.59
C ASP A 74 -15.61 -20.86 -6.35
N GLY A 75 -15.31 -19.56 -6.47
CA GLY A 75 -16.26 -18.47 -6.25
C GLY A 75 -16.61 -18.19 -4.78
N ARG A 76 -16.00 -18.92 -3.83
CA ARG A 76 -16.11 -18.67 -2.39
C ARG A 76 -14.85 -18.01 -1.86
N TYR A 77 -14.99 -16.95 -1.08
CA TYR A 77 -13.86 -16.31 -0.41
C TYR A 77 -13.48 -17.14 0.82
N VAL A 78 -12.24 -17.62 0.85
CA VAL A 78 -11.66 -18.35 1.98
C VAL A 78 -10.69 -17.43 2.69
N GLU A 79 -11.02 -17.08 3.93
CA GLU A 79 -10.17 -16.28 4.80
C GLU A 79 -9.00 -17.11 5.32
N ILE A 80 -7.81 -16.52 5.35
CA ILE A 80 -6.60 -17.16 5.88
C ILE A 80 -6.25 -16.43 7.19
N PRO A 81 -6.39 -17.08 8.36
CA PRO A 81 -6.24 -16.39 9.65
C PRO A 81 -4.86 -15.74 9.80
N GLU A 82 -3.80 -16.37 9.30
CA GLU A 82 -2.42 -15.85 9.33
C GLU A 82 -2.21 -14.56 8.52
N ARG A 83 -3.12 -14.22 7.61
CA ARG A 83 -3.08 -12.96 6.83
C ARG A 83 -3.86 -11.82 7.48
N ILE A 84 -4.65 -12.12 8.50
CA ILE A 84 -5.40 -11.11 9.24
C ILE A 84 -4.43 -10.49 10.26
N PRO A 85 -4.17 -9.17 10.22
CA PRO A 85 -3.26 -8.55 11.17
C PRO A 85 -3.88 -8.58 12.58
N GLU A 86 -3.15 -9.15 13.53
CA GLU A 86 -3.53 -9.16 14.94
C GLU A 86 -2.93 -7.93 15.64
N LEU A 87 -3.77 -7.18 16.36
CA LEU A 87 -3.31 -6.06 17.17
C LEU A 87 -2.86 -6.59 18.55
N ILE A 88 -1.55 -6.59 18.77
CA ILE A 88 -0.96 -6.98 20.06
C ILE A 88 -1.10 -5.78 21.02
N VAL A 89 -2.13 -5.80 21.86
CA VAL A 89 -2.40 -4.74 22.84
C VAL A 89 -1.86 -5.19 24.21
N PRO A 90 -0.83 -4.53 24.77
CA PRO A 90 -0.34 -4.84 26.11
C PRO A 90 -1.36 -4.39 27.17
N ASP A 91 -1.31 -5.01 28.35
CA ASP A 91 -2.08 -4.54 29.50
C ASP A 91 -1.52 -3.21 29.99
N LEU A 92 -2.40 -2.23 30.17
CA LEU A 92 -2.05 -0.85 30.55
C LEU A 92 -2.43 -0.53 32.00
N THR A 93 -2.86 -1.51 32.80
CA THR A 93 -3.05 -1.33 34.24
C THR A 93 -1.76 -0.79 34.88
N ASP A 94 -1.88 0.26 35.69
CA ASP A 94 -0.76 0.92 36.38
C ASP A 94 0.34 1.53 35.48
N CYS A 95 0.05 1.78 34.20
CA CYS A 95 0.96 2.51 33.32
C CYS A 95 1.13 3.97 33.79
N LYS A 96 2.33 4.30 34.28
CA LYS A 96 2.67 5.64 34.78
C LYS A 96 2.87 6.68 33.68
N LEU A 97 3.20 6.23 32.47
CA LEU A 97 3.47 7.10 31.32
C LEU A 97 2.18 7.71 30.80
N LYS A 98 2.22 9.00 30.48
CA LYS A 98 1.09 9.75 29.93
C LYS A 98 1.43 10.26 28.53
N PRO A 99 0.43 10.52 27.67
CA PRO A 99 0.66 11.04 26.31
C PRO A 99 1.34 12.41 26.27
N TYR A 100 1.30 13.16 27.38
CA TYR A 100 1.87 14.50 27.49
C TYR A 100 2.83 14.59 28.68
N VAL A 101 3.85 15.41 28.50
CA VAL A 101 4.90 15.68 29.51
C VAL A 101 4.69 17.08 30.10
N SER A 102 5.06 17.25 31.36
CA SER A 102 5.01 18.55 32.05
C SER A 102 6.09 19.49 31.56
N TYR A 103 5.77 20.78 31.41
CA TYR A 103 6.74 21.84 31.13
C TYR A 103 7.82 22.03 32.21
N LYS A 104 7.65 21.42 33.40
CA LYS A 104 8.65 21.47 34.47
C LYS A 104 9.80 20.48 34.26
N ALA A 105 9.73 19.60 33.26
CA ALA A 105 10.80 18.67 32.95
C ALA A 105 12.05 19.44 32.49
N PRO A 106 13.27 19.04 32.90
CA PRO A 106 14.49 19.66 32.44
C PRO A 106 14.68 19.44 30.93
N GLU A 107 15.31 20.41 30.27
CA GLU A 107 15.69 20.29 28.87
C GLU A 107 16.88 19.32 28.74
N VAL A 108 16.73 18.32 27.88
CA VAL A 108 17.76 17.29 27.62
C VAL A 108 18.18 17.41 26.17
N ILE A 109 19.47 17.64 25.93
CA ILE A 109 20.06 17.63 24.59
C ILE A 109 20.50 16.20 24.29
N GLN A 110 19.79 15.54 23.38
CA GLN A 110 20.09 14.17 22.97
C GLN A 110 20.82 14.15 21.63
N SER A 111 21.95 13.44 21.57
CA SER A 111 22.67 13.18 20.33
C SER A 111 22.00 12.08 19.51
N GLU A 112 22.30 12.02 18.21
CA GLU A 112 21.87 10.92 17.34
C GLU A 112 22.38 9.58 17.88
N PHE A 113 21.52 8.57 17.90
CA PHE A 113 21.88 7.23 18.37
C PHE A 113 22.58 6.46 17.25
N THR A 114 23.86 6.11 17.46
CA THR A 114 24.70 5.43 16.47
C THR A 114 24.84 3.94 16.75
N SER A 115 25.30 3.18 15.75
CA SER A 115 25.64 1.76 15.93
C SER A 115 26.74 1.54 16.98
N LEU A 116 27.65 2.52 17.13
CA LEU A 116 28.69 2.51 18.15
C LEU A 116 28.09 2.64 19.56
N ASP A 117 27.06 3.46 19.74
CA ASP A 117 26.37 3.58 21.03
C ASP A 117 25.67 2.28 21.42
N LEU A 118 25.03 1.62 20.45
CA LEU A 118 24.43 0.30 20.65
C LEU A 118 25.50 -0.75 21.01
N PHE A 119 26.62 -0.76 20.28
CA PHE A 119 27.73 -1.67 20.58
C PHE A 119 28.27 -1.45 22.00
N ASN A 120 28.45 -0.20 22.38
CA ASN A 120 28.92 0.17 23.71
C ASN A 120 27.94 -0.24 24.80
N ALA A 121 26.63 -0.05 24.59
CA ALA A 121 25.61 -0.41 25.57
C ALA A 121 25.47 -1.93 25.77
N VAL A 122 25.66 -2.73 24.71
CA VAL A 122 25.37 -4.18 24.74
C VAL A 122 26.62 -5.04 24.92
N TYR A 123 27.71 -4.76 24.20
CA TYR A 123 28.86 -5.67 24.09
C TYR A 123 30.11 -5.17 24.81
N SER A 124 30.33 -3.85 24.90
CA SER A 124 31.63 -3.33 25.33
C SER A 124 32.05 -3.76 26.74
N GLN A 125 31.13 -3.78 27.69
CA GLN A 125 31.42 -4.13 29.09
C GLN A 125 32.01 -5.53 29.18
N LYS A 126 31.35 -6.50 28.54
CA LYS A 126 31.77 -7.88 28.54
C LYS A 126 33.11 -8.08 27.83
N ILE A 127 33.31 -7.47 26.66
CA ILE A 127 34.57 -7.59 25.92
C ILE A 127 35.75 -7.05 26.75
N ILE A 128 35.55 -5.94 27.47
CA ILE A 128 36.58 -5.36 28.35
C ILE A 128 36.89 -6.32 29.52
N GLU A 129 35.87 -6.96 30.09
CA GLU A 129 36.04 -7.94 31.17
C GLU A 129 36.78 -9.19 30.69
N ASP A 130 36.36 -9.78 29.57
CA ASP A 130 37.01 -10.96 28.98
C ASP A 130 38.47 -10.67 28.61
N PHE A 131 38.76 -9.44 28.16
CA PHE A 131 40.13 -8.98 27.88
C PHE A 131 40.98 -8.87 29.15
N LYS A 132 40.43 -8.29 30.22
CA LYS A 132 41.14 -8.17 31.51
C LYS A 132 41.38 -9.52 32.16
N GLU A 133 40.44 -10.45 32.02
CA GLU A 133 40.49 -11.78 32.62
C GLU A 133 41.26 -12.80 31.77
N GLY A 134 41.69 -12.44 30.57
CA GLY A 134 42.41 -13.33 29.66
C GLY A 134 41.55 -14.49 29.16
N LYS A 135 40.23 -14.29 29.05
CA LYS A 135 39.25 -15.29 28.59
C LYS A 135 38.98 -15.23 27.09
N LEU A 136 39.91 -14.69 26.33
CA LEU A 136 39.88 -14.68 24.86
C LEU A 136 40.77 -15.79 24.33
N ASN A 137 40.35 -16.42 23.25
CA ASN A 137 41.16 -17.37 22.51
C ASN A 137 42.26 -16.62 21.73
N ASP A 138 43.23 -17.36 21.19
CA ASP A 138 44.32 -16.79 20.38
C ASP A 138 43.83 -16.00 19.17
N ASP A 139 42.67 -16.36 18.63
CA ASP A 139 42.01 -15.66 17.50
C ASP A 139 41.25 -14.38 17.92
N GLY A 140 41.25 -14.03 19.21
CA GLY A 140 40.49 -12.91 19.75
C GLY A 140 38.98 -13.15 19.91
N SER A 141 38.53 -14.40 19.76
CA SER A 141 37.14 -14.80 20.03
C SER A 141 36.91 -15.03 21.53
N PRO A 142 35.72 -14.72 22.08
CA PRO A 142 35.42 -14.94 23.48
C PRO A 142 35.31 -16.45 23.78
N ALA A 143 35.95 -16.91 24.86
CA ALA A 143 35.86 -18.32 25.27
C ALA A 143 34.44 -18.72 25.69
N ASN A 144 33.68 -17.79 26.29
CA ASN A 144 32.28 -17.98 26.68
C ASN A 144 31.41 -16.87 26.04
N PRO A 145 30.95 -17.04 24.79
CA PRO A 145 30.19 -16.03 24.08
C PRO A 145 28.82 -15.78 24.72
N SER A 146 28.37 -14.52 24.76
CA SER A 146 27.07 -14.14 25.30
C SER A 146 25.95 -14.54 24.34
N GLN A 147 24.69 -14.58 24.79
CA GLN A 147 23.57 -14.91 23.90
C GLN A 147 23.50 -14.00 22.66
N ASN A 148 23.92 -12.74 22.80
CA ASN A 148 23.93 -11.78 21.71
C ASN A 148 25.14 -11.97 20.77
N GLU A 149 26.29 -12.41 21.29
CA GLU A 149 27.47 -12.75 20.46
C GLU A 149 27.31 -14.07 19.71
N GLN A 150 26.54 -15.02 20.25
CA GLN A 150 26.27 -16.31 19.60
C GLN A 150 25.34 -16.20 18.39
N LEU A 151 24.68 -15.05 18.21
CA LEU A 151 23.76 -14.83 17.11
C LEU A 151 24.47 -14.93 15.76
N THR A 152 24.04 -15.90 14.95
CA THR A 152 24.46 -15.96 13.54
C THR A 152 23.81 -14.83 12.74
N ALA A 153 24.44 -14.43 11.63
CA ALA A 153 23.90 -13.37 10.77
C ALA A 153 22.51 -13.73 10.21
N GLU A 154 22.28 -15.01 9.91
CA GLU A 154 20.99 -15.52 9.44
C GLU A 154 19.92 -15.44 10.53
N GLU A 155 20.24 -15.86 11.76
CA GLU A 155 19.31 -15.76 12.89
C GLU A 155 19.00 -14.30 13.25
N ALA A 156 20.00 -13.42 13.21
CA ALA A 156 19.83 -12.00 13.43
C ALA A 156 18.88 -11.41 12.39
N LEU A 157 19.06 -11.75 11.11
CA LEU A 157 18.18 -11.32 10.03
C LEU A 157 16.75 -11.86 10.20
N ILE A 158 16.60 -13.15 10.54
CA ILE A 158 15.28 -13.74 10.78
C ILE A 158 14.58 -13.03 11.93
N ARG A 159 15.27 -12.75 13.05
CA ARG A 159 14.73 -11.98 14.18
C ARG A 159 14.31 -10.58 13.77
N ALA A 160 15.15 -9.92 12.97
CA ALA A 160 14.94 -8.58 12.46
C ALA A 160 13.80 -8.50 11.42
N ARG A 161 13.38 -9.63 10.84
CA ARG A 161 12.24 -9.75 9.91
C ARG A 161 10.96 -10.27 10.57
N LYS A 162 10.97 -10.56 11.87
CA LYS A 162 9.77 -11.06 12.56
C LYS A 162 8.66 -10.02 12.51
N THR A 163 7.42 -10.51 12.49
CA THR A 163 6.25 -9.65 12.58
C THR A 163 6.33 -8.78 13.84
N GLY A 164 6.21 -7.45 13.68
CA GLY A 164 6.34 -6.48 14.77
C GLY A 164 7.73 -5.84 14.93
N SER A 165 8.72 -6.19 14.10
CA SER A 165 9.99 -5.45 14.01
C SER A 165 9.86 -4.25 13.06
N ASP A 166 10.47 -3.12 13.42
CA ASP A 166 10.40 -1.82 12.71
C ASP A 166 11.17 -1.76 11.37
N ILE A 167 11.52 -2.91 10.79
CA ILE A 167 12.31 -2.97 9.55
C ILE A 167 11.41 -2.91 8.30
N PHE A 168 10.08 -3.08 8.44
CA PHE A 168 9.12 -3.07 7.32
C PHE A 168 7.77 -2.47 7.69
#